data_AF-A0ABD2V9P1-F1
#
_entry.id   AF-A0ABD2V9P1-F1
#
_cell.length_a   1.000
_cell.length_b   1.000
_cell.length_c   1.000
_cell.angle_alpha   90.00
_cell.angle_beta   90.00
_cell.angle_gamma   90.00
#
_symmetry.space_group_name_H-M   'P 1'
#
loop_
_entity.id
_entity.type
_entity.pdbx_description
1 polymer ?
#
loop_
_entity_poly.entity_id
_entity_poly.type
_entity_poly.pdbx_seq_one_letter_code
_entity_poly.pdbx_strand_id
1 'polypeptide(L)'
;MEPIKKQGRHFVLVHGGWYWYKLKPLLEVAGHKVTTLDLAASGIDLRKIEELHTFHDYTLPLMELMESLPQEEKVILVGHSFGGMNLGLVMEKYQQKIYVAVFLAAFMPDSIHMSSYVLDQYFERMPTINWLDTQFVSYGSPEEPLPSIFFGPKFLAYNLYQLCSPEW
;
A
#
# COMPACT_ATOMS: atom_id res chain seq x y z
N MET A 1 23.26 29.91 -20.17
CA MET A 1 23.19 28.95 -19.06
C MET A 1 22.20 27.88 -19.49
N GLU A 2 22.66 26.68 -19.85
CA GLU A 2 21.72 25.59 -20.17
C GLU A 2 20.88 25.29 -18.94
N PRO A 3 19.56 25.09 -19.07
CA PRO A 3 18.75 24.69 -17.93
C PRO A 3 19.23 23.32 -17.47
N ILE A 4 19.65 23.22 -16.21
CA ILE A 4 19.90 21.94 -15.56
C ILE A 4 18.62 21.12 -15.70
N LYS A 5 18.61 20.14 -16.61
CA LYS A 5 17.52 19.15 -16.68
C LYS A 5 17.47 18.49 -15.31
N LYS A 6 16.44 18.79 -14.51
CA LYS A 6 16.16 18.01 -13.30
C LYS A 6 15.97 16.57 -13.75
N GLN A 7 16.91 15.71 -13.39
CA GLN A 7 16.81 14.29 -13.65
C GLN A 7 15.57 13.76 -12.94
N GLY A 8 14.68 13.10 -13.69
CA GLY A 8 13.50 12.48 -13.13
C GLY A 8 13.86 11.44 -12.06
N ARG A 9 13.01 11.30 -11.04
CA ARG A 9 13.11 10.20 -10.06
C ARG A 9 12.21 9.05 -10.50
N HIS A 10 12.47 7.87 -9.96
CA HIS A 10 11.62 6.70 -10.13
C HIS A 10 10.69 6.57 -8.92
N PHE A 11 9.38 6.70 -9.13
CA PHE A 11 8.35 6.47 -8.13
C PHE A 11 7.83 5.03 -8.24
N VAL A 12 7.77 4.35 -7.11
CA VAL A 12 7.11 3.05 -6.99
C VAL A 12 5.90 3.24 -6.08
N LEU A 13 4.72 3.02 -6.65
CA LEU A 13 3.44 3.32 -6.01
C LEU A 13 2.77 2.02 -5.54
N VAL A 14 2.62 1.88 -4.24
CA VAL A 14 2.18 0.66 -3.55
C VAL A 14 0.77 0.86 -3.00
N HIS A 15 -0.19 0.13 -3.56
CA HIS A 15 -1.59 0.27 -3.18
C HIS A 15 -1.88 -0.30 -1.78
N GLY A 16 -3.03 0.08 -1.23
CA GLY A 16 -3.65 -0.55 -0.07
C GLY A 16 -5.13 -0.84 -0.33
N GLY A 17 -5.46 -1.23 -1.58
CA GLY A 17 -6.83 -1.45 -2.05
C GLY A 17 -7.40 -0.42 -3.04
N TRP A 18 -6.55 0.41 -3.67
CA TRP A 18 -6.95 1.49 -4.59
C TRP A 18 -5.99 1.60 -5.78
N TYR A 19 -6.29 2.45 -6.77
CA TYR A 19 -5.56 2.50 -8.03
C TYR A 19 -4.96 3.87 -8.38
N TRP A 20 -3.74 3.85 -8.93
CA TRP A 20 -2.90 5.04 -9.14
C TRP A 20 -3.10 5.74 -10.48
N TYR A 21 -4.17 5.42 -11.22
CA TYR A 21 -4.31 5.83 -12.63
C TYR A 21 -4.36 7.34 -12.85
N LYS A 22 -4.85 8.14 -11.89
CA LYS A 22 -4.84 9.61 -12.00
C LYS A 22 -3.46 10.19 -11.72
N LEU A 23 -2.71 9.60 -10.81
CA LEU A 23 -1.41 10.14 -10.36
C LEU A 23 -0.27 9.76 -11.32
N LYS A 24 -0.27 8.52 -11.81
CA LYS A 24 0.75 8.00 -12.73
C LYS A 24 1.03 8.95 -13.93
N PRO A 25 0.04 9.36 -14.74
CA PRO A 25 0.29 10.23 -15.89
C PRO A 25 0.81 11.62 -15.49
N LEU A 26 0.39 12.15 -14.34
CA LEU A 26 0.86 13.46 -13.87
C LEU A 26 2.36 13.44 -13.53
N LEU A 27 2.81 12.37 -12.86
CA LEU A 27 4.23 12.17 -12.55
C LEU A 27 5.06 11.91 -13.82
N GLU A 28 4.54 11.12 -14.76
CA GLU A 28 5.19 10.86 -16.05
C GLU A 28 5.34 12.14 -16.88
N VAL A 29 4.31 12.98 -16.96
CA VAL A 29 4.35 14.30 -17.62
C VAL A 29 5.36 15.23 -16.96
N ALA A 30 5.54 15.15 -15.64
CA ALA A 30 6.57 15.87 -14.91
C ALA A 30 8.00 15.33 -15.16
N GLY A 31 8.15 14.29 -15.97
CA GLY A 31 9.43 13.69 -16.35
C GLY A 31 9.94 12.63 -15.37
N HIS A 32 9.05 12.04 -14.57
CA HIS A 32 9.41 10.95 -13.64
C HIS A 32 9.09 9.57 -14.22
N LYS A 33 9.87 8.55 -13.82
CA LYS A 33 9.54 7.14 -14.09
C LYS A 33 8.55 6.70 -13.01
N VAL A 34 7.49 5.98 -13.38
CA VAL A 34 6.48 5.51 -12.43
C VAL A 34 6.22 4.02 -12.63
N THR A 35 6.41 3.25 -11.58
CA THR A 35 6.00 1.85 -11.51
C THR A 35 4.82 1.71 -10.55
N THR A 36 3.73 1.16 -11.08
CA THR A 36 2.56 0.72 -10.31
C THR A 36 2.55 -0.80 -10.42
N LEU A 37 2.30 -1.50 -9.32
CA LEU A 37 2.26 -2.95 -9.28
C LEU A 37 1.06 -3.44 -8.50
N ASP A 38 0.63 -4.65 -8.81
CA ASP A 38 -0.30 -5.39 -7.99
C ASP A 38 0.49 -6.24 -6.98
N LEU A 39 0.20 -6.04 -5.69
CA LEU A 39 0.60 -6.97 -4.63
C LEU A 39 -0.08 -8.33 -4.84
N ALA A 40 0.41 -9.37 -4.15
CA ALA A 40 -0.13 -10.72 -4.35
C ALA A 40 -1.62 -10.77 -3.97
N ALA A 41 -2.39 -11.56 -4.72
CA ALA A 41 -3.85 -11.67 -4.60
C ALA A 41 -4.61 -10.32 -4.70
N SER A 42 -4.04 -9.33 -5.38
CA SER A 42 -4.65 -8.01 -5.58
C SER A 42 -4.72 -7.66 -7.07
N GLY A 43 -5.67 -6.79 -7.45
CA GLY A 43 -5.78 -6.30 -8.82
C GLY A 43 -6.04 -7.44 -9.81
N ILE A 44 -5.13 -7.62 -10.78
CA ILE A 44 -5.22 -8.72 -11.76
C ILE A 44 -4.34 -9.92 -11.41
N ASP A 45 -3.69 -9.92 -10.24
CA ASP A 45 -2.91 -11.06 -9.77
C ASP A 45 -3.80 -12.28 -9.56
N LEU A 46 -3.36 -13.42 -10.10
CA LEU A 46 -4.18 -14.65 -10.14
C LEU A 46 -4.09 -15.49 -8.86
N ARG A 47 -3.15 -15.18 -7.95
CA ARG A 47 -3.08 -15.87 -6.66
C ARG A 47 -4.33 -15.57 -5.86
N LYS A 48 -4.76 -16.52 -5.06
CA LYS A 48 -5.88 -16.32 -4.14
C LYS A 48 -5.36 -15.88 -2.77
N ILE A 49 -6.17 -15.13 -2.03
CA ILE A 49 -5.76 -14.64 -0.71
C ILE A 49 -5.50 -15.80 0.26
N GLU A 50 -6.19 -16.93 0.08
CA GLU A 50 -6.03 -18.16 0.85
C GLU A 50 -4.69 -18.87 0.59
N GLU A 51 -4.01 -18.53 -0.51
CA GLU A 51 -2.67 -19.04 -0.83
C GLU A 51 -1.55 -18.23 -0.14
N LEU A 52 -1.89 -17.11 0.51
CA LEU A 52 -0.94 -16.23 1.18
C LEU A 52 -0.98 -16.49 2.69
N HIS A 53 0.14 -16.95 3.25
CA HIS A 53 0.23 -17.33 4.66
C HIS A 53 0.95 -16.29 5.52
N THR A 54 1.70 -15.40 4.88
CA THR A 54 2.47 -14.36 5.56
C THR A 54 2.33 -13.02 4.86
N PHE A 55 2.61 -11.95 5.61
CA PHE A 55 2.70 -10.61 5.05
C PHE A 55 3.85 -10.47 4.03
N HIS A 56 4.87 -11.32 4.14
CA HIS A 56 5.93 -11.41 3.14
C HIS A 56 5.39 -11.93 1.80
N ASP A 57 4.54 -12.96 1.81
CA ASP A 57 3.91 -13.51 0.59
C ASP A 57 3.07 -12.44 -0.11
N TYR A 58 2.31 -11.66 0.67
CA TYR A 58 1.54 -10.52 0.17
C TYR A 58 2.43 -9.44 -0.49
N THR A 59 3.59 -9.17 0.12
CA THR A 59 4.53 -8.13 -0.32
C THR A 59 5.48 -8.59 -1.44
N LEU A 60 5.48 -9.88 -1.79
CA LEU A 60 6.47 -10.48 -2.67
C LEU A 60 6.66 -9.73 -4.01
N PRO A 61 5.62 -9.30 -4.74
CA PRO A 61 5.82 -8.55 -6.00
C PRO A 61 6.63 -7.26 -5.84
N LEU A 62 6.48 -6.57 -4.70
CA LEU A 62 7.26 -5.38 -4.39
C LEU A 62 8.71 -5.73 -4.06
N MET A 63 8.94 -6.84 -3.35
CA MET A 63 10.29 -7.30 -3.02
C MET A 63 11.06 -7.68 -4.30
N GLU A 64 10.41 -8.40 -5.22
CA GLU A 64 10.96 -8.79 -6.52
C GLU A 64 11.29 -7.56 -7.37
N LEU A 65 10.39 -6.57 -7.42
CA LEU A 65 10.65 -5.29 -8.07
C LEU A 65 11.90 -4.63 -7.50
N MET A 66 11.98 -4.50 -6.18
CA MET A 66 13.11 -3.86 -5.50
C MET A 66 14.42 -4.60 -5.72
N GLU A 67 14.39 -5.94 -5.78
CA GLU A 67 15.55 -6.76 -6.09
C GLU A 67 16.04 -6.57 -7.53
N SER A 68 15.11 -6.45 -8.49
CA SER A 68 15.41 -6.25 -9.91
C SER A 68 16.02 -4.89 -10.26
N LEU A 69 15.92 -3.89 -9.37
CA LEU A 69 16.49 -2.57 -9.60
C LEU A 69 18.03 -2.64 -9.68
N PRO A 70 18.67 -1.87 -10.57
CA PRO A 70 20.13 -1.69 -10.56
C PRO A 70 20.65 -1.25 -9.19
N GLN A 71 21.89 -1.60 -8.86
CA GLN A 71 22.47 -1.35 -7.54
C GLN A 71 22.54 0.16 -7.20
N GLU A 72 22.74 1.00 -8.21
CA GLU A 72 22.86 2.45 -8.10
C GLU A 72 21.51 3.18 -8.21
N GLU A 73 20.45 2.48 -8.66
CA GLU A 73 19.11 3.06 -8.79
C GLU A 73 18.44 3.09 -7.42
N LYS A 74 18.01 4.28 -6.99
CA LYS A 74 17.13 4.42 -5.84
C LYS A 74 15.76 4.95 -6.25
N VAL A 75 14.73 4.52 -5.55
CA VAL A 75 13.33 4.86 -5.82
C VAL A 75 12.72 5.71 -4.71
N ILE A 76 11.67 6.44 -5.05
CA ILE A 76 10.73 7.04 -4.11
C ILE A 76 9.61 6.02 -3.91
N LEU A 77 9.54 5.43 -2.73
CA LEU A 77 8.45 4.51 -2.37
C LEU A 77 7.26 5.33 -1.88
N VAL A 78 6.07 5.05 -2.39
CA VAL A 78 4.82 5.67 -1.92
C VAL A 78 3.83 4.58 -1.57
N GLY A 79 3.52 4.43 -0.27
CA GLY A 79 2.54 3.48 0.22
C GLY A 79 1.30 4.21 0.70
N HIS A 80 0.13 3.71 0.34
CA HIS A 80 -1.14 4.30 0.79
C HIS A 80 -1.98 3.32 1.60
N SER A 81 -2.63 3.82 2.64
CA SER A 81 -3.44 3.01 3.57
C SER A 81 -2.63 1.80 4.05
N PHE A 82 -3.11 0.58 3.78
CA PHE A 82 -2.41 -0.65 4.12
C PHE A 82 -1.04 -0.82 3.43
N GLY A 83 -0.84 -0.18 2.26
CA GLY A 83 0.43 -0.18 1.53
C GLY A 83 1.62 0.35 2.34
N GLY A 84 1.37 1.15 3.38
CA GLY A 84 2.44 1.61 4.30
C GLY A 84 3.08 0.47 5.09
N MET A 85 2.34 -0.61 5.39
CA MET A 85 2.90 -1.80 6.01
C MET A 85 3.93 -2.48 5.10
N ASN A 86 3.65 -2.55 3.79
CA ASN A 86 4.55 -3.15 2.80
C ASN A 86 5.84 -2.33 2.66
N LEU A 87 5.74 -0.99 2.77
CA LEU A 87 6.90 -0.10 2.80
C LEU A 87 7.83 -0.43 3.95
N GLY A 88 7.29 -0.63 5.17
CA GLY A 88 8.11 -0.99 6.34
C GLY A 88 8.97 -2.23 6.09
N LEU A 89 8.38 -3.29 5.53
CA LEU A 89 9.10 -4.54 5.23
C LEU A 89 10.21 -4.34 4.19
N VAL A 90 9.93 -3.55 3.15
CA VAL A 90 10.89 -3.28 2.06
C VAL A 90 12.00 -2.35 2.52
N MET A 91 11.70 -1.39 3.39
CA MET A 91 12.67 -0.48 3.97
C MET A 91 13.72 -1.22 4.80
N GLU A 92 13.30 -2.23 5.55
CA GLU A 92 14.21 -3.08 6.34
C GLU A 92 15.22 -3.81 5.44
N LYS A 93 14.78 -4.36 4.31
CA LYS A 93 15.62 -5.19 3.43
C LYS A 93 16.40 -4.40 2.36
N TYR A 94 15.86 -3.29 1.87
CA TYR A 94 16.37 -2.59 0.68
C TYR A 94 16.63 -1.09 0.91
N GLN A 95 16.94 -0.66 2.14
CA GLN A 95 17.22 0.74 2.50
C GLN A 95 18.16 1.47 1.52
N GLN A 96 19.17 0.80 0.99
CA GLN A 96 20.15 1.34 0.05
C GLN A 96 19.55 1.71 -1.31
N LYS A 97 18.41 1.12 -1.68
CA LYS A 97 17.66 1.35 -2.93
C LYS A 97 16.52 2.37 -2.77
N ILE A 98 16.40 3.04 -1.62
CA ILE A 98 15.30 3.95 -1.32
C ILE A 98 15.85 5.37 -1.12
N TYR A 99 15.33 6.34 -1.87
CA TYR A 99 15.61 7.77 -1.64
C TYR A 99 14.78 8.33 -0.49
N VAL A 100 13.48 8.04 -0.49
CA VAL A 100 12.52 8.42 0.54
C VAL A 100 11.32 7.50 0.47
N ALA A 101 10.72 7.21 1.63
CA ALA A 101 9.45 6.51 1.76
C ALA A 101 8.36 7.53 2.14
N VAL A 102 7.27 7.53 1.39
CA VAL A 102 6.13 8.44 1.55
C VAL A 102 4.92 7.61 2.01
N PHE A 103 4.44 7.90 3.22
CA PHE A 103 3.27 7.27 3.80
C PHE A 103 2.03 8.15 3.54
N LEU A 104 1.29 7.83 2.48
CA LEU A 104 0.13 8.61 2.04
C LEU A 104 -1.15 8.09 2.71
N ALA A 105 -1.62 8.76 3.77
CA ALA A 105 -2.76 8.31 4.57
C ALA A 105 -2.62 6.81 4.95
N ALA A 106 -1.42 6.42 5.35
CA ALA A 106 -0.99 5.03 5.46
C ALA A 106 -0.61 4.66 6.89
N PHE A 107 -0.68 3.37 7.19
CA PHE A 107 -0.11 2.82 8.42
C PHE A 107 1.42 2.91 8.35
N MET A 108 2.04 3.49 9.37
CA MET A 108 3.48 3.64 9.47
C MET A 108 3.98 2.85 10.70
N PRO A 109 4.51 1.63 10.50
CA PRO A 109 5.06 0.85 11.61
C PRO A 109 6.32 1.52 12.17
N ASP A 110 6.58 1.29 13.46
CA ASP A 110 7.84 1.66 14.10
C ASP A 110 8.80 0.47 14.21
N SER A 111 10.01 0.71 14.72
CA SER A 111 11.05 -0.32 14.89
C SER A 111 11.09 -0.92 16.30
N ILE A 112 10.15 -0.57 17.18
CA ILE A 112 10.15 -0.96 18.60
C ILE A 112 9.14 -2.07 18.84
N HIS A 113 7.96 -1.96 18.24
CA HIS A 113 6.86 -2.88 18.40
C HIS A 113 6.79 -3.90 17.26
N MET A 114 6.02 -4.97 17.47
CA MET A 114 5.67 -5.88 16.37
C MET A 114 4.90 -5.13 15.29
N SER A 115 5.06 -5.53 14.03
CA SER A 115 4.45 -4.82 12.89
C SER A 115 2.93 -4.65 13.01
N SER A 116 2.21 -5.59 13.63
CA SER A 116 0.75 -5.48 13.82
C SER A 116 0.34 -4.33 14.76
N TYR A 117 1.24 -3.85 15.62
CA TYR A 117 0.92 -2.89 16.68
C TYR A 117 0.21 -1.64 16.17
N VAL A 118 0.64 -1.10 15.03
CA VAL A 118 0.02 0.10 14.44
C VAL A 118 -1.43 -0.15 13.99
N LEU A 119 -1.72 -1.37 13.54
CA LEU A 119 -3.08 -1.80 13.17
C LEU A 119 -3.90 -2.01 14.44
N ASP A 120 -3.36 -2.71 15.44
CA ASP A 120 -4.01 -2.97 16.71
C ASP A 120 -4.42 -1.65 17.39
N GLN A 121 -3.50 -0.68 17.45
CA GLN A 121 -3.77 0.66 17.95
C GLN A 121 -4.85 1.41 17.16
N TYR A 122 -4.89 1.24 15.84
CA TYR A 122 -5.92 1.86 15.01
C TYR A 122 -7.30 1.28 15.32
N PHE A 123 -7.41 -0.05 15.38
CA PHE A 123 -8.67 -0.73 15.71
C PHE A 123 -9.15 -0.41 17.13
N GLU A 124 -8.25 -0.41 18.12
CA GLU A 124 -8.56 -0.08 19.51
C GLU A 124 -9.05 1.37 19.68
N ARG A 125 -8.48 2.31 18.92
CA ARG A 125 -8.84 3.74 19.01
C ARG A 125 -10.12 4.08 18.25
N MET A 126 -10.61 3.20 17.38
CA MET A 126 -11.78 3.49 16.55
C MET A 126 -13.07 3.00 17.23
N PRO A 127 -13.92 3.90 17.74
CA PRO A 127 -15.16 3.52 18.39
C PRO A 127 -16.06 2.70 17.46
N THR A 128 -16.77 1.71 18.01
CA THR A 128 -17.65 0.81 17.21
C THR A 128 -18.63 1.58 16.33
N ILE A 129 -19.18 2.69 16.83
CA ILE A 129 -20.13 3.55 16.09
C ILE A 129 -19.52 4.16 14.80
N ASN A 130 -18.20 4.38 14.77
CA ASN A 130 -17.51 4.98 13.63
C ASN A 130 -17.27 3.99 12.48
N TRP A 131 -17.43 2.69 12.73
CA TRP A 131 -17.36 1.67 11.68
C TRP A 131 -18.62 1.64 10.81
N LEU A 132 -19.70 2.33 11.20
CA LEU A 132 -20.95 2.46 10.46
C LEU A 132 -21.52 1.09 10.04
N ASP A 133 -21.57 0.82 8.74
CA ASP A 133 -22.06 -0.43 8.13
C ASP A 133 -20.94 -1.40 7.72
N THR A 134 -19.72 -1.20 8.22
CA THR A 134 -18.60 -2.12 8.05
C THR A 134 -18.90 -3.46 8.70
N GLN A 135 -18.58 -4.55 8.00
CA GLN A 135 -18.73 -5.91 8.49
C GLN A 135 -17.37 -6.52 8.78
N PHE A 136 -17.24 -7.11 9.96
CA PHE A 136 -16.10 -7.94 10.33
C PHE A 136 -16.53 -9.38 10.17
N VAL A 137 -16.00 -10.06 9.17
CA VAL A 137 -16.37 -11.44 8.81
C VAL A 137 -15.14 -12.32 8.80
N SER A 138 -15.32 -13.59 9.15
CA SER A 138 -14.23 -14.56 9.03
C SER A 138 -14.29 -15.26 7.68
N TYR A 139 -13.13 -15.57 7.11
CA TYR A 139 -12.97 -16.46 5.96
C TYR A 139 -11.97 -17.58 6.31
N GLY A 140 -11.73 -18.52 5.40
CA GLY A 140 -10.89 -19.69 5.66
C GLY A 140 -11.69 -20.88 6.21
N SER A 141 -11.01 -21.80 6.91
CA SER A 141 -11.64 -22.98 7.49
C SER A 141 -12.20 -22.69 8.90
N PRO A 142 -13.17 -23.48 9.39
CA PRO A 142 -13.64 -23.38 10.77
C PRO A 142 -12.51 -23.57 11.82
N GLU A 143 -11.49 -24.36 11.48
CA GLU A 143 -10.33 -24.62 12.34
C GLU A 143 -9.31 -23.48 12.34
N GLU A 144 -9.24 -22.70 11.26
CA GLU A 144 -8.33 -21.56 11.09
C GLU A 144 -9.08 -20.34 10.53
N PRO A 145 -9.98 -19.72 11.32
CA PRO A 145 -10.74 -18.56 10.86
C PRO A 145 -9.83 -17.34 10.73
N LEU A 146 -9.74 -16.80 9.52
CA LEU A 146 -9.00 -15.59 9.22
C LEU A 146 -9.93 -14.36 9.27
N PRO A 147 -9.55 -13.27 9.96
CA PRO A 147 -10.37 -12.07 10.01
C PRO A 147 -10.35 -11.33 8.68
N SER A 148 -11.50 -10.84 8.24
CA SER A 148 -11.63 -9.93 7.10
C SER A 148 -12.58 -8.79 7.41
N ILE A 149 -12.39 -7.69 6.69
CA ILE A 149 -13.14 -6.46 6.88
C ILE A 149 -13.75 -6.08 5.54
N PHE A 150 -15.07 -5.95 5.54
CA PHE A 150 -15.82 -5.47 4.40
C PHE A 150 -16.37 -4.07 4.72
N PHE A 151 -15.80 -3.05 4.08
CA PHE A 151 -16.27 -1.67 4.24
C PHE A 151 -17.62 -1.48 3.55
N GLY A 152 -18.64 -1.16 4.34
CA GLY A 152 -19.99 -0.91 3.83
C GLY A 152 -20.11 0.43 3.10
N PRO A 153 -21.14 0.63 2.26
CA PRO A 153 -21.33 1.85 1.47
C PRO A 153 -21.34 3.14 2.29
N LYS A 154 -21.93 3.14 3.51
CA LYS A 154 -21.92 4.34 4.37
C LYS A 154 -20.51 4.62 4.86
N PHE A 155 -19.79 3.60 5.31
CA PHE A 155 -18.39 3.75 5.72
C PHE A 155 -17.52 4.33 4.60
N LEU A 156 -17.62 3.74 3.40
CA LEU A 156 -16.92 4.22 2.22
C LEU A 156 -17.26 5.68 1.92
N ALA A 157 -18.55 6.05 1.88
CA ALA A 157 -18.99 7.40 1.54
C ALA A 157 -18.57 8.46 2.57
N TYR A 158 -18.64 8.16 3.86
CA TYR A 158 -18.35 9.15 4.92
C TYR A 158 -16.88 9.23 5.30
N ASN A 159 -16.09 8.16 5.12
CA ASN A 159 -14.72 8.11 5.63
C ASN A 159 -13.64 7.97 4.55
N LEU A 160 -13.90 7.27 3.44
CA LEU A 160 -12.87 6.99 2.43
C LEU A 160 -13.05 7.79 1.13
N TYR A 161 -14.29 8.05 0.71
CA TYR A 161 -14.62 8.68 -0.58
C TYR A 161 -15.39 10.00 -0.45
N GLN A 162 -15.45 10.57 0.74
CA GLN A 162 -16.10 11.85 1.04
C GLN A 162 -15.55 13.03 0.23
N LEU A 163 -14.31 12.92 -0.28
CA LEU A 163 -13.68 13.92 -1.15
C LEU A 163 -13.47 13.44 -2.59
N CYS A 164 -13.96 12.24 -2.94
CA CYS A 164 -13.87 11.74 -4.31
C CYS A 164 -14.83 12.49 -5.22
N SER A 165 -14.35 12.86 -6.41
CA SER A 165 -15.24 13.33 -7.47
C SER A 165 -16.11 12.17 -7.96
N PRO A 166 -17.37 12.43 -8.37
CA PRO A 166 -18.11 11.47 -9.18
C PRO A 166 -17.29 11.15 -10.44
N GLU A 167 -17.06 9.87 -10.70
CA GLU A 167 -16.46 9.45 -11.97
C GLU A 167 -17.60 9.29 -12.98
N TRP A 168 -17.55 10.09 -14.06
CA TRP A 168 -18.53 10.09 -15.15
C TRP A 168 -18.01 9.28 -16.33
#